data_AF-A0A7Y2NT62-F1
#
_entry.id   AF-A0A7Y2NT62-F1
#
_cell.length_a   1.000
_cell.length_b   1.000
_cell.length_c   1.000
_cell.angle_alpha   90.00
_cell.angle_beta   90.00
_cell.angle_gamma   90.00
#
_symmetry.space_group_name_H-M   'P 1'
#
loop_
_entity.id
_entity.type
_entity.pdbx_description
1 polymer ?
#
loop_
_entity_poly.entity_id
_entity_poly.type
_entity_poly.pdbx_seq_one_letter_code
_entity_poly.pdbx_strand_id
1 'polypeptide(L)'
;MSIPQSGGGPIERHEQMVEYLAAGCKPKDQWRIGTEHEKFGYCKDTLRPLPYDGERSIRAVLEGLRDRYGWSPVLESGHIIGLEKDGANVSLEPGGQLELSGAPLETIHQTCDEVNAHLREVQSVADDIGARFIGLGAAPHWTHDEMPLMPKGRYKLMDAYMRKVGTMGTSMMRRTCT
;
A
#
# COMPACT_ATOMS: atom_id res chain seq x y z
N MET A 1 7.69 -3.92 2.08
CA MET A 1 7.12 -2.66 2.63
C MET A 1 7.56 -1.45 1.84
N SER A 2 6.61 -0.60 1.47
CA SER A 2 6.76 0.56 0.58
C SER A 2 7.19 1.86 1.26
N ILE A 3 7.58 1.81 2.54
CA ILE A 3 8.00 2.92 3.40
C ILE A 3 9.54 3.05 3.36
N PRO A 4 10.09 4.28 3.35
CA PRO A 4 11.54 4.51 3.31
C PRO A 4 12.26 3.75 4.42
N GLN A 5 13.20 2.89 4.03
CA GLN A 5 14.03 2.15 4.97
C GLN A 5 15.36 2.87 5.22
N SER A 6 15.80 2.90 6.48
CA SER A 6 17.15 3.32 6.85
C SER A 6 18.12 2.15 6.67
N GLY A 7 19.13 2.32 5.81
CA GLY A 7 20.18 1.31 5.61
C GLY A 7 21.21 1.28 6.74
N GLY A 8 21.76 0.09 7.04
CA GLY A 8 22.72 -0.18 8.11
C GLY A 8 24.21 0.05 7.77
N GLY A 9 24.52 0.91 6.79
CA GLY A 9 25.89 1.13 6.30
C GLY A 9 26.28 0.24 5.11
N PRO A 10 27.51 0.37 4.59
CA PRO A 10 28.00 -0.41 3.45
C PRO A 10 28.17 -1.89 3.83
N ILE A 11 27.88 -2.79 2.87
CA ILE A 11 28.15 -4.22 2.99
C ILE A 11 29.63 -4.44 2.66
N GLU A 12 30.38 -5.01 3.59
CA GLU A 12 31.82 -5.26 3.50
C GLU A 12 32.15 -6.72 3.16
N ARG A 13 31.25 -7.65 3.50
CA ARG A 13 31.43 -9.10 3.27
C ARG A 13 30.11 -9.81 3.02
N HIS A 14 30.15 -10.90 2.26
CA HIS A 14 28.95 -11.65 1.85
C HIS A 14 28.15 -12.19 3.05
N GLU A 15 28.83 -12.61 4.11
CA GLU A 15 28.23 -13.18 5.31
C GLU A 15 27.24 -12.21 5.97
N GLN A 16 27.44 -10.89 5.86
CA GLN A 16 26.52 -9.90 6.44
C GLN A 16 25.11 -10.02 5.86
N MET A 17 24.97 -10.39 4.59
CA MET A 17 23.65 -10.62 3.97
C MET A 17 22.97 -11.87 4.53
N VAL A 18 23.76 -12.93 4.75
CA VAL A 18 23.26 -14.18 5.34
C VAL A 18 22.88 -13.98 6.80
N GLU A 19 23.74 -13.29 7.55
CA GLU A 19 23.53 -12.95 8.97
C GLU A 19 22.29 -12.07 9.16
N TYR A 20 22.05 -11.10 8.27
CA TYR A 20 20.85 -10.27 8.28
C TYR A 20 19.57 -11.10 8.12
N LEU A 21 19.54 -12.05 7.19
CA LEU A 21 18.39 -12.96 7.02
C LEU A 21 18.24 -13.91 8.22
N ALA A 22 19.35 -14.46 8.72
CA ALA A 22 19.37 -15.39 9.85
C ALA A 22 18.89 -14.73 11.16
N ALA A 23 19.14 -13.42 11.35
CA ALA A 23 18.60 -12.65 12.47
C ALA A 23 17.06 -12.61 12.50
N GLY A 24 16.39 -12.95 11.39
CA GLY A 24 14.94 -13.10 11.31
C GLY A 24 14.39 -14.33 12.03
N CYS A 25 15.21 -15.37 12.26
CA CYS A 25 14.80 -16.62 12.91
C CYS A 25 14.26 -16.39 14.32
N LYS A 26 13.09 -16.96 14.61
CA LYS A 26 12.38 -16.81 15.90
C LYS A 26 11.90 -18.17 16.41
N PRO A 27 11.94 -18.42 17.73
CA PRO A 27 11.34 -19.60 18.33
C PRO A 27 9.81 -19.56 18.15
N LYS A 28 9.16 -20.72 18.25
CA LYS A 28 7.75 -20.90 17.90
C LYS A 28 6.79 -19.99 18.68
N ASP A 29 7.09 -19.71 19.94
CA ASP A 29 6.35 -18.81 20.83
C ASP A 29 6.41 -17.33 20.38
N GLN A 30 7.38 -16.98 19.55
CA GLN A 30 7.52 -15.65 18.95
C GLN A 30 7.01 -15.57 17.50
N TRP A 31 6.44 -16.64 16.96
CA TRP A 31 5.83 -16.59 15.64
C TRP A 31 4.59 -15.70 15.66
N ARG A 32 4.40 -14.95 14.57
CA ARG A 32 3.30 -14.00 14.37
C ARG A 32 2.77 -14.10 12.95
N ILE A 33 1.58 -13.58 12.72
CA ILE A 33 0.87 -13.52 11.45
C ILE A 33 0.74 -12.05 11.07
N GLY A 34 1.44 -11.63 10.02
CA GLY A 34 1.18 -10.36 9.33
C GLY A 34 0.30 -10.65 8.11
N THR A 35 -0.63 -9.77 7.79
CA THR A 35 -1.48 -9.91 6.60
C THR A 35 -1.48 -8.61 5.84
N GLU A 36 -1.20 -8.71 4.55
CA GLU A 36 -1.27 -7.59 3.63
C GLU A 36 -2.41 -7.82 2.65
N HIS A 37 -3.09 -6.74 2.24
CA HIS A 37 -4.06 -6.81 1.16
C HIS A 37 -4.17 -5.47 0.44
N GLU A 38 -4.46 -5.53 -0.85
CA GLU A 38 -4.62 -4.37 -1.72
C GLU A 38 -6.06 -4.23 -2.21
N LYS A 39 -6.46 -2.99 -2.55
CA LYS A 39 -7.80 -2.68 -3.07
C LYS A 39 -7.76 -1.48 -3.99
N PHE A 40 -8.61 -1.49 -5.03
CA PHE A 40 -8.72 -0.39 -5.97
C PHE A 40 -9.74 0.64 -5.48
N GLY A 41 -9.34 1.90 -5.39
CA GLY A 41 -10.24 3.03 -5.18
C GLY A 41 -10.78 3.57 -6.52
N TYR A 42 -12.07 3.90 -6.56
CA TYR A 42 -12.72 4.48 -7.74
C TYR A 42 -13.82 5.49 -7.38
N CYS A 43 -14.10 6.42 -8.30
CA CYS A 43 -15.22 7.36 -8.19
C CYS A 43 -16.55 6.63 -8.40
N LYS A 44 -17.52 6.79 -7.50
CA LYS A 44 -18.78 6.04 -7.51
C LYS A 44 -19.64 6.31 -8.74
N ASP A 45 -19.65 7.54 -9.24
CA ASP A 45 -20.49 8.03 -10.33
C ASP A 45 -19.95 7.69 -11.73
N THR A 46 -18.63 7.77 -11.89
CA THR A 46 -17.94 7.63 -13.18
C THR A 46 -17.22 6.29 -13.33
N LEU A 47 -17.06 5.56 -12.23
CA LEU A 47 -16.29 4.31 -12.16
C LEU A 47 -14.83 4.45 -12.61
N ARG A 48 -14.28 5.68 -12.59
CA ARG A 48 -12.87 5.94 -12.91
C ARG A 48 -11.99 5.66 -11.69
N PRO A 49 -10.74 5.19 -11.88
CA PRO A 49 -9.81 5.01 -10.76
C PRO A 49 -9.56 6.34 -10.05
N LEU A 50 -9.33 6.30 -8.73
CA LEU A 50 -9.04 7.52 -7.97
C LEU A 50 -7.70 8.13 -8.40
N PRO A 51 -7.63 9.43 -8.74
CA PRO A 51 -6.36 10.11 -8.91
C PRO A 51 -5.64 10.23 -7.56
N TYR A 52 -4.34 10.57 -7.61
CA TYR A 52 -3.60 10.87 -6.38
C TYR A 52 -4.13 12.13 -5.66
N ASP A 53 -4.43 13.19 -6.40
CA ASP A 53 -4.81 14.51 -5.87
C ASP A 53 -6.21 14.95 -6.32
N GLY A 54 -6.77 15.94 -5.63
CA GLY A 54 -8.12 16.48 -5.86
C GLY A 54 -9.11 16.11 -4.75
N GLU A 55 -10.33 16.63 -4.85
CA GLU A 55 -11.38 16.45 -3.84
C GLU A 55 -11.75 14.97 -3.62
N ARG A 56 -11.76 14.18 -4.71
CA ARG A 56 -12.03 12.74 -4.70
C ARG A 56 -10.77 12.00 -5.11
N SER A 57 -9.91 11.71 -4.14
CA SER A 57 -8.55 11.26 -4.42
C SER A 57 -7.98 10.33 -3.35
N ILE A 58 -6.86 9.68 -3.67
CA ILE A 58 -6.07 8.89 -2.72
C ILE A 58 -5.62 9.77 -1.55
N ARG A 59 -5.13 10.99 -1.82
CA ARG A 59 -4.73 11.94 -0.77
C ARG A 59 -5.88 12.21 0.19
N ALA A 60 -7.08 12.49 -0.33
CA ALA A 60 -8.25 12.75 0.51
C ALA A 60 -8.59 11.55 1.42
N VAL A 61 -8.42 10.31 0.93
CA VAL A 61 -8.58 9.10 1.75
C VAL A 61 -7.53 9.02 2.86
N LEU A 62 -6.25 9.23 2.54
CA LEU A 62 -5.17 9.18 3.52
C LEU A 62 -5.29 10.28 4.58
N GLU A 63 -5.65 11.50 4.18
CA GLU A 63 -5.89 12.62 5.09
C GLU A 63 -7.11 12.37 5.99
N GLY A 64 -8.19 11.81 5.44
CA GLY A 64 -9.35 11.42 6.24
C GLY A 64 -9.03 10.35 7.28
N LEU A 65 -8.18 9.36 6.94
CA LEU A 65 -7.72 8.35 7.89
C LEU A 65 -6.86 8.97 9.00
N ARG A 66 -5.93 9.86 8.63
CA ARG A 66 -5.11 10.64 9.57
C ARG A 66 -5.98 11.44 10.55
N ASP A 67 -6.90 12.23 10.02
CA ASP A 67 -7.64 13.22 10.79
C ASP A 67 -8.72 12.62 11.69
N ARG A 68 -9.32 11.49 11.29
CA ARG A 68 -10.44 10.87 12.03
C ARG A 68 -10.02 9.72 12.93
N TYR A 69 -9.01 8.96 12.54
CA TYR A 69 -8.64 7.71 13.20
C TYR A 69 -7.22 7.70 13.77
N GLY A 70 -6.52 8.85 13.71
CA GLY A 70 -5.24 9.04 14.39
C GLY A 70 -4.06 8.31 13.73
N TRP A 71 -4.18 8.00 12.44
CA TRP A 71 -3.06 7.45 11.66
C TRP A 71 -1.96 8.51 11.47
N SER A 72 -0.70 8.14 11.65
CA SER A 72 0.44 9.05 11.48
C SER A 72 0.89 9.10 10.02
N PRO A 73 1.09 10.28 9.40
CA PRO A 73 1.41 10.37 7.99
C PRO A 73 2.85 10.03 7.65
N VAL A 74 3.05 9.28 6.57
CA VAL A 74 4.36 9.06 5.94
C VAL A 74 4.44 9.93 4.69
N LEU A 75 5.48 10.78 4.62
CA LEU A 75 5.67 11.74 3.54
C LEU A 75 6.87 11.39 2.66
N GLU A 76 6.72 11.58 1.35
CA GLU A 76 7.82 11.56 0.38
C GLU A 76 7.72 12.81 -0.49
N SER A 77 8.77 13.64 -0.52
CA SER A 77 8.79 14.89 -1.30
C SER A 77 7.57 15.81 -1.04
N GLY A 78 7.05 15.83 0.19
CA GLY A 78 5.87 16.62 0.57
C GLY A 78 4.51 16.00 0.21
N HIS A 79 4.50 14.81 -0.39
CA HIS A 79 3.29 14.03 -0.67
C HIS A 79 3.04 13.00 0.43
N ILE A 80 1.80 12.88 0.89
CA ILE A 80 1.40 11.80 1.79
C ILE A 80 1.28 10.51 0.97
N ILE A 81 2.14 9.53 1.28
CA ILE A 81 2.30 8.30 0.48
C ILE A 81 1.97 7.03 1.27
N GLY A 82 1.59 7.20 2.53
CA GLY A 82 1.26 6.12 3.44
C GLY A 82 0.94 6.66 4.82
N LEU A 83 0.57 5.75 5.71
CA LEU A 83 0.26 6.01 7.10
C LEU A 83 0.80 4.89 7.99
N GLU A 84 1.02 5.16 9.27
CA GLU A 84 1.40 4.17 10.28
C GLU A 84 0.54 4.31 11.53
N LYS A 85 0.16 3.19 12.13
CA LYS A 85 -0.58 3.13 13.40
C LYS A 85 -0.45 1.76 14.03
N ASP A 86 -0.09 1.71 15.33
CA ASP A 86 -0.12 0.49 16.15
C ASP A 86 0.60 -0.73 15.55
N GLY A 87 1.68 -0.50 14.78
CA GLY A 87 2.45 -1.56 14.12
C GLY A 87 1.92 -2.00 12.74
N ALA A 88 0.80 -1.43 12.29
CA ALA A 88 0.26 -1.58 10.94
C ALA A 88 0.52 -0.33 10.11
N ASN A 89 0.54 -0.50 8.79
CA ASN A 89 0.83 0.55 7.82
C ASN A 89 -0.19 0.57 6.69
N VAL A 90 -0.60 1.77 6.27
CA VAL A 90 -1.31 1.98 5.00
C VAL A 90 -0.31 2.45 3.97
N SER A 91 -0.33 1.83 2.80
CA SER A 91 0.69 1.99 1.77
C SER A 91 0.02 2.13 0.40
N LEU A 92 0.71 2.75 -0.56
CA LEU A 92 0.22 2.94 -1.91
C LEU A 92 1.09 2.19 -2.90
N GLU A 93 0.49 1.31 -3.68
CA GLU A 93 1.12 0.65 -4.83
C GLU A 93 1.14 1.55 -6.09
N PRO A 94 1.86 1.21 -7.17
CA PRO A 94 2.11 2.15 -8.26
C PRO A 94 0.85 2.73 -8.90
N GLY A 95 -0.21 1.93 -9.04
CA GLY A 95 -1.50 2.32 -9.61
C GLY A 95 -2.46 3.01 -8.64
N GLY A 96 -2.05 3.28 -7.40
CA GLY A 96 -2.92 3.83 -6.35
C GLY A 96 -3.77 2.78 -5.64
N GLN A 97 -3.43 1.50 -5.73
CA GLN A 97 -4.02 0.49 -4.87
C GLN A 97 -3.69 0.83 -3.41
N LEU A 98 -4.71 0.84 -2.55
CA LEU A 98 -4.56 1.16 -1.15
C LEU A 98 -4.31 -0.12 -0.36
N GLU A 99 -3.08 -0.31 0.04
CA GLU A 99 -2.62 -1.47 0.80
C GLU A 99 -2.79 -1.24 2.31
N LEU A 100 -3.23 -2.28 3.02
CA LEU A 100 -2.95 -2.42 4.45
C LEU A 100 -1.85 -3.46 4.61
N SER A 101 -0.77 -3.12 5.31
CA SER A 101 0.19 -4.06 5.87
C SER A 101 -0.08 -4.15 7.38
N GLY A 102 -0.72 -5.23 7.80
CA GLY A 102 -1.20 -5.42 9.17
C GLY A 102 -0.07 -5.66 10.19
N ALA A 103 -0.39 -5.45 11.46
CA ALA A 103 0.53 -5.70 12.55
C ALA A 103 0.91 -7.19 12.66
N PRO A 104 2.05 -7.55 13.26
CA PRO A 104 2.41 -8.93 13.55
C PRO A 104 1.56 -9.48 14.72
N LEU A 105 0.49 -10.21 14.41
CA LEU A 105 -0.52 -10.68 15.37
C LEU A 105 -0.35 -12.16 15.76
N GLU A 106 -1.00 -12.59 16.85
CA GLU A 106 -0.86 -13.96 17.37
C GLU A 106 -1.86 -14.94 16.76
N THR A 107 -3.04 -14.45 16.36
CA THR A 107 -4.15 -15.29 15.90
C THR A 107 -4.82 -14.72 14.65
N ILE A 108 -5.40 -15.61 13.85
CA ILE A 108 -6.18 -15.23 12.66
C ILE A 108 -7.42 -14.38 13.01
N HIS A 109 -7.94 -14.51 14.24
CA HIS A 109 -9.09 -13.72 14.70
C HIS A 109 -8.71 -12.24 14.84
N GLN A 110 -7.54 -11.96 15.44
CA GLN A 110 -7.01 -10.59 15.53
C GLN A 110 -6.77 -10.00 14.13
N THR A 111 -6.23 -10.79 13.20
CA THR A 111 -6.06 -10.37 11.81
C THR A 111 -7.41 -10.01 11.16
N CYS A 112 -8.43 -10.82 11.38
CA CYS A 112 -9.78 -10.55 10.87
C CYS A 112 -10.35 -9.24 11.45
N ASP A 113 -10.17 -9.01 12.75
CA ASP A 113 -10.62 -7.79 13.42
C ASP A 113 -9.91 -6.55 12.87
N GLU A 114 -8.59 -6.62 12.66
CA GLU A 114 -7.76 -5.55 12.09
C GLU A 114 -8.20 -5.20 10.67
N VAL A 115 -8.34 -6.20 9.79
CA VAL A 115 -8.81 -6.00 8.41
C VAL A 115 -10.19 -5.34 8.41
N ASN A 116 -11.12 -5.84 9.23
CA ASN A 116 -12.47 -5.27 9.30
C ASN A 116 -12.49 -3.84 9.86
N ALA A 117 -11.63 -3.52 10.83
CA ALA A 117 -11.48 -2.16 11.33
C ALA A 117 -11.01 -1.23 10.21
N HIS A 118 -9.92 -1.59 9.53
CA HIS A 118 -9.39 -0.80 8.42
C HIS A 118 -10.41 -0.61 7.29
N LEU A 119 -11.15 -1.66 6.91
CA LEU A 119 -12.19 -1.55 5.87
C LEU A 119 -13.31 -0.59 6.26
N ARG A 120 -13.74 -0.58 7.53
CA ARG A 120 -14.75 0.38 8.03
C ARG A 120 -14.24 1.81 8.01
N GLU A 121 -13.00 2.03 8.44
CA GLU A 121 -12.37 3.36 8.43
C GLU A 121 -12.27 3.90 6.99
N VAL A 122 -11.75 3.10 6.07
CA VAL A 122 -11.66 3.45 4.64
C VAL A 122 -13.03 3.72 4.04
N GLN A 123 -14.02 2.87 4.33
CA GLN A 123 -15.38 3.06 3.83
C GLN A 123 -16.00 4.38 4.31
N SER A 124 -15.86 4.69 5.60
CA SER A 124 -16.39 5.93 6.18
C SER A 124 -15.81 7.18 5.52
N VAL A 125 -14.51 7.20 5.22
CA VAL A 125 -13.88 8.33 4.52
C VAL A 125 -14.30 8.37 3.05
N ALA A 126 -14.31 7.21 2.39
CA ALA A 126 -14.66 7.10 0.97
C ALA A 126 -16.11 7.54 0.69
N ASP A 127 -17.03 7.25 1.61
CA ASP A 127 -18.44 7.65 1.48
C ASP A 127 -18.63 9.18 1.40
N ASP A 128 -17.87 9.94 2.19
CA ASP A 128 -17.98 11.40 2.23
C ASP A 128 -17.48 12.09 0.96
N ILE A 129 -16.51 11.48 0.27
CA ILE A 129 -15.93 12.01 -0.97
C ILE A 129 -16.55 11.35 -2.21
N GLY A 130 -17.58 10.52 -2.07
CA GLY A 130 -18.20 9.84 -3.22
C GLY A 130 -17.28 8.84 -3.92
N ALA A 131 -16.34 8.24 -3.19
CA ALA A 131 -15.47 7.17 -3.64
C ALA A 131 -15.96 5.79 -3.16
N ARG A 132 -15.43 4.72 -3.76
CA ARG A 132 -15.65 3.33 -3.36
C ARG A 132 -14.36 2.54 -3.52
N PHE A 133 -14.28 1.40 -2.84
CA PHE A 133 -13.17 0.46 -2.95
C PHE A 133 -13.67 -0.93 -3.33
N ILE A 134 -12.87 -1.65 -4.12
CA ILE A 134 -13.16 -3.01 -4.54
C ILE A 134 -11.91 -3.90 -4.44
N GLY A 135 -12.08 -5.11 -3.89
CA GLY A 135 -11.05 -6.14 -3.83
C GLY A 135 -11.17 -7.09 -5.02
N LEU A 136 -10.27 -6.97 -5.99
CA LEU A 136 -10.15 -7.85 -7.16
C LEU A 136 -8.68 -8.06 -7.46
N GLY A 137 -8.28 -9.25 -7.89
CA GLY A 137 -6.88 -9.52 -8.26
C GLY A 137 -6.38 -8.70 -9.45
N ALA A 138 -7.28 -8.21 -10.32
CA ALA A 138 -6.95 -7.32 -11.42
C ALA A 138 -8.03 -6.27 -11.68
N ALA A 139 -7.63 -5.07 -12.11
CA ALA A 139 -8.53 -4.01 -12.53
C ALA A 139 -9.43 -4.51 -13.68
N PRO A 140 -10.76 -4.40 -13.56
CA PRO A 140 -11.69 -5.14 -14.41
C PRO A 140 -11.70 -4.68 -15.87
N HIS A 141 -11.57 -3.36 -16.11
CA HIS A 141 -11.60 -2.79 -17.47
C HIS A 141 -10.68 -1.57 -17.65
N TRP A 142 -10.14 -0.98 -16.58
CA TRP A 142 -9.16 0.10 -16.70
C TRP A 142 -7.85 -0.40 -17.28
N THR A 143 -7.36 0.31 -18.29
CA THR A 143 -6.03 0.09 -18.87
C THR A 143 -4.94 0.69 -17.97
N HIS A 144 -3.69 0.28 -18.17
CA HIS A 144 -2.59 0.75 -17.33
C HIS A 144 -2.27 2.24 -17.57
N ASP A 145 -2.67 2.79 -18.71
CA ASP A 145 -2.56 4.21 -19.04
C ASP A 145 -3.67 5.06 -18.42
N GLU A 146 -4.82 4.45 -18.09
CA GLU A 146 -5.91 5.11 -17.36
C GLU A 146 -5.69 5.12 -15.84
N MET A 147 -4.85 4.21 -15.34
CA MET A 147 -4.47 4.17 -13.92
C MET A 147 -3.45 5.28 -13.63
N PRO A 148 -3.58 6.01 -12.51
CA PRO A 148 -2.60 7.00 -12.11
C PRO A 148 -1.26 6.34 -11.79
N LEU A 149 -0.20 7.15 -11.73
CA LEU A 149 1.08 6.75 -11.16
C LEU A 149 1.29 7.50 -9.85
N MET A 150 1.39 6.79 -8.72
CA MET A 150 1.58 7.41 -7.41
C MET A 150 2.92 8.17 -7.33
N PRO A 151 2.98 9.30 -6.61
CA PRO A 151 4.13 10.20 -6.60
C PRO A 151 5.29 9.68 -5.70
N LYS A 152 5.74 8.45 -5.93
CA LYS A 152 6.88 7.82 -5.25
C LYS A 152 8.02 7.66 -6.23
N GLY A 153 9.21 8.15 -5.90
CA GLY A 153 10.39 8.16 -6.77
C GLY A 153 10.74 6.76 -7.29
N ARG A 154 10.58 5.73 -6.44
CA ARG A 154 10.80 4.33 -6.82
C ARG A 154 9.93 3.88 -7.99
N TYR A 155 8.67 4.34 -8.06
CA TYR A 155 7.74 3.95 -9.12
C TYR A 155 8.07 4.56 -10.46
N LYS A 156 8.60 5.79 -10.47
CA LYS A 156 9.10 6.40 -11.71
C LYS A 156 10.23 5.58 -12.33
N LEU A 157 11.15 5.09 -11.50
CA LEU A 157 12.26 4.24 -11.96
C LEU A 157 11.75 2.88 -12.45
N MET A 158 10.88 2.23 -11.68
CA MET A 158 10.31 0.93 -12.04
C MET A 158 9.45 1.00 -13.31
N ASP A 159 8.61 2.02 -13.48
CA ASP A 159 7.78 2.19 -14.69
C ASP A 159 8.63 2.27 -15.96
N ALA A 160 9.69 3.09 -15.92
CA ALA A 160 10.62 3.24 -17.04
C ALA A 160 11.39 1.95 -17.34
N TYR A 161 11.72 1.16 -16.32
CA TYR A 161 12.42 -0.11 -16.48
C TYR A 161 11.50 -1.22 -17.01
N MET A 162 10.28 -1.34 -16.47
CA MET A 162 9.32 -2.39 -16.86
C MET A 162 8.93 -2.31 -18.33
N ARG A 163 8.94 -1.11 -18.93
CA ARG A 163 8.75 -0.92 -20.38
C ARG A 163 9.85 -1.52 -21.25
N LYS A 164 11.03 -1.80 -20.67
CA LYS A 164 12.19 -2.33 -21.40
C LYS A 164 12.33 -3.84 -21.29
N VAL A 165 11.85 -4.43 -20.20
CA VAL A 165 12.15 -5.84 -19.84
C VAL A 165 11.00 -6.81 -20.06
N GLY A 166 9.82 -6.32 -20.43
CA GLY A 166 8.68 -7.20 -20.73
C GLY A 166 7.44 -6.44 -21.15
N THR A 167 6.35 -7.19 -21.33
CA THR A 167 5.08 -6.67 -21.83
C THR A 167 4.04 -6.45 -20.74
N MET A 168 4.19 -7.10 -19.58
CA MET A 168 3.17 -7.13 -18.51
C MET A 168 3.58 -6.40 -17.23
N GLY A 169 4.82 -5.91 -17.12
CA GLY A 169 5.31 -5.27 -15.89
C GLY A 169 4.53 -4.01 -15.50
N THR A 170 4.17 -3.16 -16.48
CA THR A 170 3.33 -1.98 -16.24
C THR A 170 1.90 -2.35 -15.87
N SER A 171 1.37 -3.45 -16.44
CA SER A 171 0.05 -3.97 -16.07
C SER A 171 0.04 -4.51 -14.65
N MET A 172 1.05 -5.28 -14.24
CA MET A 172 1.20 -5.74 -12.85
C MET A 172 1.25 -4.54 -11.91
N MET A 173 2.19 -3.63 -12.11
CA MET A 173 2.37 -2.48 -11.22
C MET A 173 1.10 -1.64 -11.03
N ARG A 174 0.31 -1.45 -12.08
CA ARG A 174 -0.80 -0.50 -12.06
C ARG A 174 -2.18 -1.13 -11.96
N ARG A 175 -2.32 -2.44 -12.21
CA ARG A 175 -3.64 -3.08 -12.41
C ARG A 175 -3.84 -4.36 -11.62
N THR A 176 -2.96 -4.75 -10.71
CA THR A 176 -3.19 -5.92 -9.85
C THR A 176 -3.32 -5.51 -8.39
N CYS A 177 -4.05 -6.33 -7.63
CA CYS A 177 -4.05 -6.35 -6.17
C CYS A 177 -3.73 -7.77 -5.70
N THR A 178 -3.20 -7.89 -4.49
CA THR A 178 -3.02 -9.17 -3.77
C THR A 178 -3.70 -9.19 -2.42
#